data_AF-H1KN02-F1
#
_entry.id   AF-H1KN02-F1
#
_cell.length_a   1.000
_cell.length_b   1.000
_cell.length_c   1.000
_cell.angle_alpha   90.00
_cell.angle_beta   90.00
_cell.angle_gamma   90.00
#
_symmetry.space_group_name_H-M   'P 1'
#
loop_
_entity.id
_entity.type
_entity.pdbx_description
1 polymer ?
#
loop_
_entity_poly.entity_id
_entity_poly.type
_entity_poly.pdbx_seq_one_letter_code
_entity_poly.pdbx_strand_id
1 'polypeptide(L)'
;MLERRSFLAGALASLAAAPNGATAALAGVEQRNEVSFLRGPYNLAFYYRLNKAYRIGAGMHFFHSKQHDLLQLTRFEDHAAVDARFDKEAQEWLRDPPAIEPEMPYYSSYVDRAMHTLFRTIDWTHMHHEQTYDVMAFREIPWAEKKAWTDRAVKYYLTMQTPGVPRSVAPLEVTMRRAGIMMKPYFNYFRKFYPLDQSLFYVAHWWHPAAYETQMISGNRDQEVGMAQTIDLMYREVMPDRPGRMLLSREIMPRYARMSPESANIFDNLHMLHGIAYSILAYKGWTVEEKRAEMYRVIEAMGYQPGDDAYARRFREPHPSFDPRTYPAWVRSPQGAMGMIMMDMLMEMLPMMYPGGLPKMQKAALMRQMMMNGRLAIEPGEVPGSLHDAMMRVAPGMRMMPGATEPGETPTMMVEHMLHAWKAKAARIPDVAPIDMTVEPSLGPARVAVR
;
A
#
# COMPACT_ATOMS: atom_id res chain seq x y z
N MET A 1 -79.95 9.90 -5.33
CA MET A 1 -79.47 8.53 -4.99
C MET A 1 -78.17 8.73 -4.24
N LEU A 2 -78.23 8.84 -2.91
CA LEU A 2 -78.02 7.72 -1.97
C LEU A 2 -76.65 7.08 -2.22
N GLU A 3 -75.60 7.43 -1.48
CA GLU A 3 -75.33 7.20 -0.05
C GLU A 3 -74.26 6.10 0.10
N ARG A 4 -73.45 6.28 1.15
CA ARG A 4 -72.62 5.30 1.89
C ARG A 4 -71.17 5.16 1.43
N ARG A 5 -70.17 5.18 2.32
CA ARG A 5 -70.13 5.41 3.78
C ARG A 5 -68.66 5.62 4.17
N SER A 6 -68.44 6.58 5.05
CA SER A 6 -67.26 6.76 5.89
C SER A 6 -66.87 5.47 6.60
N PHE A 7 -65.59 5.26 6.91
CA PHE A 7 -65.12 4.94 8.26
C PHE A 7 -63.59 5.07 8.37
N LEU A 8 -63.18 5.78 9.44
CA LEU A 8 -61.85 5.84 10.07
C LEU A 8 -60.84 6.87 9.57
N ALA A 9 -61.19 8.14 9.83
CA ALA A 9 -60.25 9.03 10.51
C ALA A 9 -60.07 8.56 11.97
N GLY A 10 -58.83 8.45 12.44
CA GLY A 10 -58.56 8.15 13.85
C GLY A 10 -57.17 7.62 14.15
N ALA A 11 -56.14 8.46 14.02
CA ALA A 11 -54.90 8.45 14.83
C ALA A 11 -53.96 9.59 14.38
N LEU A 12 -54.42 10.84 14.48
CA LEU A 12 -53.56 12.03 14.45
C LEU A 12 -53.56 12.60 15.87
N ALA A 13 -52.68 12.07 16.72
CA ALA A 13 -52.14 12.76 17.89
C ALA A 13 -51.08 11.88 18.56
N SER A 14 -49.93 12.49 18.86
CA SER A 14 -48.85 12.03 19.76
C SER A 14 -47.59 11.51 19.10
N LEU A 15 -46.82 12.40 18.49
CA LEU A 15 -45.35 12.38 18.61
C LEU A 15 -44.88 13.82 18.76
N ALA A 16 -45.10 14.32 19.98
CA ALA A 16 -44.43 15.48 20.49
C ALA A 16 -42.91 15.23 20.52
N ALA A 17 -42.16 16.18 19.97
CA ALA A 17 -40.80 16.55 20.34
C ALA A 17 -39.94 15.49 21.04
N ALA A 18 -39.20 14.70 20.27
CA ALA A 18 -37.88 14.25 20.69
C ALA A 18 -36.84 15.20 20.07
N PRO A 19 -36.30 16.17 20.81
CA PRO A 19 -35.25 17.03 20.28
C PRO A 19 -33.93 16.23 20.24
N ASN A 20 -33.27 16.23 19.07
CA ASN A 20 -31.82 16.03 18.90
C ASN A 20 -31.16 14.66 19.19
N GLY A 21 -31.90 13.58 19.47
CA GLY A 21 -31.29 12.27 19.76
C GLY A 21 -31.06 11.33 18.55
N ALA A 22 -31.85 11.48 17.48
CA ALA A 22 -31.91 10.48 16.40
C ALA A 22 -30.97 10.75 15.20
N THR A 23 -30.41 11.95 15.07
CA THR A 23 -29.47 12.28 13.98
C THR A 23 -28.05 11.78 14.25
N ALA A 24 -27.68 11.55 15.52
CA ALA A 24 -26.37 10.98 15.86
C ALA A 24 -26.27 9.47 15.52
N ALA A 25 -27.39 8.73 15.58
CA ALA A 25 -27.42 7.30 15.25
C ALA A 25 -27.29 7.02 13.74
N LEU A 26 -27.69 7.96 12.89
CA LEU A 26 -27.52 7.86 11.43
C LEU A 26 -26.16 8.37 10.94
N ALA A 27 -25.42 9.12 11.76
CA ALA A 27 -24.05 9.57 11.46
C ALA A 27 -23.00 8.44 11.57
N GLY A 28 -23.39 7.25 12.04
CA GLY A 28 -22.50 6.10 12.24
C GLY A 28 -22.57 5.00 11.17
N VAL A 29 -23.38 5.15 10.12
CA VAL A 29 -23.44 4.16 9.03
C VAL A 29 -22.46 4.58 7.94
N GLU A 30 -21.43 3.76 7.74
CA GLU A 30 -20.45 3.96 6.67
C GLU A 30 -21.16 3.89 5.30
N GLN A 31 -20.97 4.92 4.48
CA GLN A 31 -21.46 4.92 3.12
C GLN A 31 -20.77 3.80 2.32
N ARG A 32 -21.57 2.97 1.64
CA ARG A 32 -21.13 1.79 0.88
C ARG A 32 -21.47 1.84 -0.62
N ASN A 33 -21.85 3.00 -1.17
CA ASN A 33 -22.05 3.08 -2.63
C ASN A 33 -20.68 3.11 -3.30
N GLU A 34 -20.55 2.33 -4.36
CA GLU A 34 -19.33 2.19 -5.11
C GLU A 34 -19.26 3.21 -6.25
N VAL A 35 -18.03 3.54 -6.63
CA VAL A 35 -17.73 4.31 -7.84
C VAL A 35 -17.20 3.32 -8.86
N SER A 36 -17.82 3.29 -10.04
CA SER A 36 -17.40 2.40 -11.12
C SER A 36 -16.16 2.92 -11.84
N PHE A 37 -15.55 2.04 -12.65
CA PHE A 37 -14.42 2.35 -13.52
C PHE A 37 -14.69 3.56 -14.42
N LEU A 38 -13.66 4.39 -14.63
CA LEU A 38 -13.68 5.35 -15.76
C LEU A 38 -13.85 4.58 -17.08
N ARG A 39 -14.95 4.87 -17.78
CA ARG A 39 -15.25 4.24 -19.07
C ARG A 39 -14.30 4.73 -20.18
N GLY A 40 -13.81 3.81 -20.99
CA GLY A 40 -12.95 4.05 -22.13
C GLY A 40 -12.84 2.82 -23.05
N PRO A 41 -12.30 2.99 -24.27
CA PRO A 41 -12.14 1.87 -25.21
C PRO A 41 -11.12 0.83 -24.73
N TYR A 42 -10.27 1.19 -23.77
CA TYR A 42 -9.21 0.35 -23.21
C TYR A 42 -9.70 -0.61 -22.12
N ASN A 43 -10.91 -0.45 -21.57
CA ASN A 43 -11.36 -1.28 -20.45
C ASN A 43 -11.23 -2.77 -20.79
N LEU A 44 -10.65 -3.54 -19.86
CA LEU A 44 -10.35 -4.97 -19.96
C LEU A 44 -9.26 -5.34 -20.99
N ALA A 45 -8.52 -4.38 -21.55
CA ALA A 45 -7.43 -4.68 -22.48
C ALA A 45 -6.35 -5.56 -21.83
N PHE A 46 -6.04 -5.37 -20.54
CA PHE A 46 -5.10 -6.22 -19.82
C PHE A 46 -5.63 -7.65 -19.66
N TYR A 47 -6.91 -7.80 -19.35
CA TYR A 47 -7.59 -9.10 -19.29
C TYR A 47 -7.55 -9.84 -20.63
N TYR A 48 -7.88 -9.17 -21.73
CA TYR A 48 -7.97 -9.81 -23.05
C TYR A 48 -6.60 -10.07 -23.68
N ARG A 49 -5.65 -9.15 -23.51
CA ARG A 49 -4.34 -9.23 -24.16
C ARG A 49 -3.31 -9.98 -23.33
N LEU A 50 -3.30 -9.76 -22.02
CA LEU A 50 -2.28 -10.25 -21.08
C LEU A 50 -2.92 -11.11 -19.98
N ASN A 51 -3.84 -12.00 -20.37
CA ASN A 51 -4.73 -12.72 -19.46
C ASN A 51 -4.04 -13.43 -18.29
N LYS A 52 -2.93 -14.15 -18.53
CA LYS A 52 -2.21 -14.83 -17.44
C LYS A 52 -1.66 -13.83 -16.42
N ALA A 53 -1.19 -12.67 -16.87
CA ALA A 53 -0.70 -11.61 -15.98
C ALA A 53 -1.82 -11.00 -15.16
N TYR A 54 -2.97 -10.73 -15.79
CA TYR A 54 -4.20 -10.32 -15.10
C TYR A 54 -4.59 -11.32 -14.01
N ARG A 55 -4.64 -12.61 -14.35
CA ARG A 55 -5.02 -13.67 -13.40
C ARG A 55 -4.03 -13.77 -12.22
N ILE A 56 -2.72 -13.62 -12.47
CA ILE A 56 -1.72 -13.56 -11.38
C ILE A 56 -2.04 -12.41 -10.42
N GLY A 57 -2.36 -11.22 -10.95
CA GLY A 57 -2.83 -10.08 -10.13
C GLY A 57 -4.07 -10.42 -9.31
N ALA A 58 -5.08 -11.05 -9.92
CA ALA A 58 -6.28 -11.52 -9.21
C ALA A 58 -5.96 -12.51 -8.07
N GLY A 59 -5.00 -13.42 -8.28
CA GLY A 59 -4.49 -14.32 -7.23
C GLY A 59 -3.81 -13.57 -6.08
N MET A 60 -3.14 -12.45 -6.38
CA MET A 60 -2.55 -11.56 -5.38
C MET A 60 -3.59 -10.83 -4.56
N HIS A 61 -4.62 -10.30 -5.21
CA HIS A 61 -5.70 -9.60 -4.52
C HIS A 61 -6.52 -10.55 -3.63
N PHE A 62 -6.68 -11.82 -4.02
CA PHE A 62 -7.24 -12.86 -3.14
C PHE A 62 -6.50 -12.95 -1.81
N PHE A 63 -5.17 -13.13 -1.84
CA PHE A 63 -4.45 -13.32 -0.58
C PHE A 63 -4.28 -12.01 0.19
N HIS A 64 -4.18 -10.86 -0.50
CA HIS A 64 -4.29 -9.56 0.14
C HIS A 64 -5.58 -9.40 0.91
N SER A 65 -6.70 -9.85 0.34
CA SER A 65 -7.98 -9.81 1.01
C SER A 65 -7.98 -10.74 2.20
N LYS A 66 -7.87 -12.06 1.95
CA LYS A 66 -8.05 -13.11 2.98
C LYS A 66 -7.18 -12.92 4.22
N GLN A 67 -5.99 -12.35 4.08
CA GLN A 67 -5.11 -12.02 5.21
C GLN A 67 -5.81 -11.16 6.27
N HIS A 68 -6.68 -10.21 5.91
CA HIS A 68 -7.31 -9.31 6.88
C HIS A 68 -8.15 -10.07 7.90
N ASP A 69 -9.06 -10.94 7.45
CA ASP A 69 -9.86 -11.78 8.34
C ASP A 69 -9.00 -12.81 9.08
N LEU A 70 -7.99 -13.39 8.42
CA LEU A 70 -7.06 -14.32 9.09
C LEU A 70 -6.37 -13.65 10.28
N LEU A 71 -5.87 -12.42 10.12
CA LEU A 71 -5.18 -11.71 11.20
C LEU A 71 -6.13 -11.28 12.33
N GLN A 72 -7.36 -10.89 11.98
CA GLN A 72 -8.32 -10.40 12.98
C GLN A 72 -9.03 -11.53 13.74
N LEU A 73 -9.27 -12.68 13.10
CA LEU A 73 -10.05 -13.78 13.67
C LEU A 73 -9.19 -14.90 14.27
N THR A 74 -7.92 -14.97 13.90
CA THR A 74 -7.00 -15.98 14.47
C THR A 74 -6.46 -15.49 15.81
N ARG A 75 -6.44 -16.37 16.81
CA ARG A 75 -5.74 -16.06 18.08
C ARG A 75 -4.25 -15.91 17.81
N PHE A 76 -3.62 -14.94 18.47
CA PHE A 76 -2.22 -14.64 18.20
C PHE A 76 -1.29 -15.83 18.45
N GLU A 77 -1.62 -16.72 19.38
CA GLU A 77 -0.83 -17.93 19.68
C GLU A 77 -0.72 -18.89 18.49
N ASP A 78 -1.69 -18.82 17.56
CA ASP A 78 -1.77 -19.68 16.38
C ASP A 78 -1.07 -19.04 15.15
N HIS A 79 -0.41 -17.88 15.30
CA HIS A 79 0.15 -17.09 14.18
C HIS A 79 1.06 -17.91 13.26
N ALA A 80 2.03 -18.64 13.80
CA ALA A 80 3.02 -19.36 12.99
C ALA A 80 2.38 -20.50 12.17
N ALA A 81 1.37 -21.17 12.74
CA ALA A 81 0.64 -22.22 12.04
C ALA A 81 -0.25 -21.64 10.93
N VAL A 82 -0.85 -20.48 11.17
CA VAL A 82 -1.65 -19.78 10.15
C VAL A 82 -0.78 -19.21 9.04
N ASP A 83 0.35 -18.57 9.37
CA ASP A 83 1.35 -18.07 8.41
C ASP A 83 1.81 -19.20 7.47
N ALA A 84 2.24 -20.35 8.01
CA ALA A 84 2.68 -21.46 7.19
C ALA A 84 1.57 -22.08 6.32
N ARG A 85 0.33 -22.16 6.84
CA ARG A 85 -0.81 -22.70 6.09
C ARG A 85 -1.23 -21.76 4.97
N PHE A 86 -1.33 -20.47 5.29
CA PHE A 86 -1.84 -19.47 4.36
C PHE A 86 -0.82 -19.15 3.26
N ASP A 87 0.46 -19.05 3.58
CA ASP A 87 1.52 -18.94 2.58
C ASP A 87 1.43 -20.05 1.53
N LYS A 88 1.20 -21.30 1.95
CA LYS A 88 1.01 -22.42 1.02
C LYS A 88 -0.24 -22.25 0.15
N GLU A 89 -1.37 -21.91 0.76
CA GLU A 89 -2.63 -21.67 0.04
C GLU A 89 -2.47 -20.54 -1.00
N ALA A 90 -1.90 -19.41 -0.59
CA ALA A 90 -1.67 -18.27 -1.46
C ALA A 90 -0.73 -18.60 -2.63
N GLN A 91 0.31 -19.43 -2.40
CA GLN A 91 1.16 -19.95 -3.48
C GLN A 91 0.40 -20.85 -4.47
N GLU A 92 -0.56 -21.65 -4.00
CA GLU A 92 -1.42 -22.46 -4.88
C GLU A 92 -2.27 -21.57 -5.78
N TRP A 93 -2.85 -20.49 -5.23
CA TRP A 93 -3.58 -19.47 -5.99
C TRP A 93 -2.69 -18.69 -6.96
N LEU A 94 -1.40 -18.50 -6.68
CA LEU A 94 -0.50 -17.92 -7.67
C LEU A 94 -0.13 -18.89 -8.79
N ARG A 95 -0.06 -20.19 -8.50
CA ARG A 95 0.26 -21.22 -9.49
C ARG A 95 -0.90 -21.44 -10.45
N ASP A 96 -2.11 -21.61 -9.90
CA ASP A 96 -3.36 -21.74 -10.65
C ASP A 96 -4.32 -20.59 -10.29
N PRO A 97 -4.09 -19.39 -10.86
CA PRO A 97 -4.84 -18.21 -10.48
C PRO A 97 -6.29 -18.24 -10.96
N PRO A 98 -7.21 -17.54 -10.27
CA PRO A 98 -8.60 -17.47 -10.65
C PRO A 98 -8.74 -16.87 -12.05
N ALA A 99 -9.83 -17.20 -12.74
CA ALA A 99 -10.07 -16.71 -14.10
C ALA A 99 -10.39 -15.20 -14.14
N ILE A 100 -11.01 -14.71 -13.07
CA ILE A 100 -11.41 -13.32 -12.88
C ILE A 100 -10.99 -12.86 -11.48
N GLU A 101 -10.82 -11.55 -11.34
CA GLU A 101 -10.58 -10.94 -10.04
C GLU A 101 -11.79 -11.10 -9.12
N PRO A 102 -11.61 -11.64 -7.91
CA PRO A 102 -12.67 -11.64 -6.93
C PRO A 102 -12.84 -10.27 -6.28
N GLU A 103 -14.08 -9.93 -5.94
CA GLU A 103 -14.33 -8.83 -5.01
C GLU A 103 -13.67 -9.16 -3.66
N MET A 104 -12.74 -8.31 -3.23
CA MET A 104 -11.99 -8.53 -1.99
C MET A 104 -12.88 -8.73 -0.77
N PRO A 105 -13.98 -7.98 -0.55
CA PRO A 105 -14.86 -8.19 0.61
C PRO A 105 -15.40 -9.62 0.77
N TYR A 106 -15.46 -10.44 -0.30
CA TYR A 106 -15.90 -11.84 -0.19
C TYR A 106 -14.94 -12.74 0.59
N TYR A 107 -13.66 -12.39 0.63
CA TYR A 107 -12.63 -13.14 1.35
C TYR A 107 -12.26 -12.54 2.70
N SER A 108 -12.80 -11.36 3.03
CA SER A 108 -12.61 -10.73 4.34
C SER A 108 -13.84 -9.97 4.83
N SER A 109 -14.95 -10.70 4.85
CA SER A 109 -16.26 -10.17 5.21
C SER A 109 -16.33 -9.64 6.64
N TYR A 110 -15.53 -10.18 7.57
CA TYR A 110 -15.55 -9.69 8.96
C TYR A 110 -14.90 -8.31 9.05
N VAL A 111 -13.68 -8.16 8.53
CA VAL A 111 -12.97 -6.89 8.55
C VAL A 111 -13.65 -5.87 7.65
N ASP A 112 -14.24 -6.23 6.51
CA ASP A 112 -15.04 -5.28 5.71
C ASP A 112 -16.24 -4.73 6.49
N ARG A 113 -16.96 -5.60 7.21
CA ARG A 113 -18.08 -5.15 8.05
C ARG A 113 -17.60 -4.29 9.21
N ALA A 114 -16.43 -4.61 9.77
CA ALA A 114 -15.86 -3.86 10.87
C ALA A 114 -15.17 -2.57 10.42
N MET A 115 -14.61 -2.48 9.22
CA MET A 115 -13.70 -1.41 8.81
C MET A 115 -13.83 -1.11 7.31
N HIS A 116 -15.05 -0.86 6.81
CA HIS A 116 -15.33 -0.80 5.36
C HIS A 116 -14.48 0.24 4.62
N THR A 117 -14.11 1.34 5.28
CA THR A 117 -13.27 2.37 4.63
C THR A 117 -11.89 1.83 4.24
N LEU A 118 -11.39 0.79 4.88
CA LEU A 118 -10.18 0.07 4.45
C LEU A 118 -10.38 -0.59 3.09
N PHE A 119 -11.44 -1.39 2.92
CA PHE A 119 -11.73 -2.06 1.65
C PHE A 119 -12.04 -1.07 0.54
N ARG A 120 -12.85 -0.05 0.83
CA ARG A 120 -13.11 1.04 -0.13
C ARG A 120 -11.83 1.73 -0.59
N THR A 121 -10.84 1.89 0.30
CA THR A 121 -9.54 2.47 -0.05
C THR A 121 -8.70 1.53 -0.91
N ILE A 122 -8.63 0.25 -0.54
CA ILE A 122 -7.87 -0.77 -1.26
C ILE A 122 -8.46 -1.00 -2.65
N ASP A 123 -9.75 -1.33 -2.73
CA ASP A 123 -10.45 -1.66 -3.97
C ASP A 123 -10.45 -0.48 -4.94
N TRP A 124 -10.65 0.75 -4.45
CA TRP A 124 -10.54 1.94 -5.29
C TRP A 124 -9.15 2.10 -5.92
N THR A 125 -8.11 1.70 -5.19
CA THR A 125 -6.74 1.82 -5.66
C THR A 125 -6.34 0.65 -6.56
N HIS A 126 -6.80 -0.58 -6.29
CA HIS A 126 -6.69 -1.71 -7.22
C HIS A 126 -7.38 -1.41 -8.55
N MET A 127 -8.59 -0.87 -8.51
CA MET A 127 -9.32 -0.42 -9.68
C MET A 127 -8.47 0.58 -10.49
N HIS A 128 -7.86 1.59 -9.85
CA HIS A 128 -6.96 2.52 -10.53
C HIS A 128 -5.78 1.79 -11.21
N HIS A 129 -5.17 0.82 -10.55
CA HIS A 129 -4.09 0.01 -11.14
C HIS A 129 -4.57 -0.82 -12.33
N GLU A 130 -5.71 -1.49 -12.24
CA GLU A 130 -6.28 -2.22 -13.38
C GLU A 130 -6.55 -1.28 -14.56
N GLN A 131 -7.08 -0.08 -14.30
CA GLN A 131 -7.31 0.90 -15.34
C GLN A 131 -6.03 1.36 -16.02
N THR A 132 -4.95 1.57 -15.25
CA THR A 132 -3.68 1.97 -15.86
C THR A 132 -2.97 0.81 -16.56
N TYR A 133 -3.15 -0.44 -16.12
CA TYR A 133 -2.73 -1.61 -16.90
C TYR A 133 -3.46 -1.70 -18.23
N ASP A 134 -4.77 -1.50 -18.23
CA ASP A 134 -5.60 -1.51 -19.42
C ASP A 134 -5.18 -0.44 -20.42
N VAL A 135 -4.97 0.81 -19.94
CA VAL A 135 -4.43 1.90 -20.77
C VAL A 135 -3.11 1.47 -21.41
N MET A 136 -2.20 0.88 -20.64
CA MET A 136 -0.89 0.43 -21.15
C MET A 136 -1.01 -0.76 -22.12
N ALA A 137 -1.96 -1.67 -21.90
CA ALA A 137 -2.16 -2.88 -22.70
C ALA A 137 -2.90 -2.63 -24.02
N PHE A 138 -3.78 -1.64 -24.10
CA PHE A 138 -4.65 -1.42 -25.26
C PHE A 138 -3.87 -0.89 -26.47
N ARG A 139 -3.73 -1.69 -27.53
CA ARG A 139 -2.82 -1.41 -28.67
C ARG A 139 -3.21 -0.17 -29.47
N GLU A 140 -4.50 0.12 -29.49
CA GLU A 140 -5.12 1.15 -30.31
C GLU A 140 -4.92 2.55 -29.72
N ILE A 141 -4.50 2.67 -28.46
CA ILE A 141 -3.93 3.93 -27.95
C ILE A 141 -2.49 4.03 -28.48
N PRO A 142 -2.17 5.05 -29.30
CA PRO A 142 -0.80 5.29 -29.75
C PRO A 142 0.14 5.46 -28.55
N TRP A 143 1.39 4.99 -28.68
CA TRP A 143 2.35 5.03 -27.57
C TRP A 143 2.53 6.43 -26.97
N ALA A 144 2.62 7.45 -27.83
CA ALA A 144 2.74 8.86 -27.45
C ALA A 144 1.53 9.39 -26.64
N GLU A 145 0.37 8.73 -26.74
CA GLU A 145 -0.85 9.14 -26.03
C GLU A 145 -1.06 8.40 -24.71
N LYS A 146 -0.31 7.31 -24.45
CA LYS A 146 -0.46 6.48 -23.23
C LYS A 146 -0.44 7.32 -21.96
N LYS A 147 0.50 8.25 -21.86
CA LYS A 147 0.62 9.17 -20.71
C LYS A 147 -0.67 9.99 -20.50
N ALA A 148 -1.24 10.58 -21.57
CA ALA A 148 -2.42 11.42 -21.44
C ALA A 148 -3.64 10.62 -20.93
N TRP A 149 -3.77 9.35 -21.36
CA TRP A 149 -4.79 8.43 -20.87
C TRP A 149 -4.55 8.03 -19.41
N THR A 150 -3.30 7.76 -19.03
CA THR A 150 -2.92 7.49 -17.63
C THR A 150 -3.20 8.69 -16.72
N ASP A 151 -2.83 9.91 -17.14
CA ASP A 151 -3.08 11.14 -16.38
C ASP A 151 -4.59 11.36 -16.16
N ARG A 152 -5.41 11.02 -17.15
CA ARG A 152 -6.88 11.06 -17.02
C ARG A 152 -7.39 10.07 -15.98
N ALA A 153 -6.85 8.84 -15.95
CA ALA A 153 -7.20 7.85 -14.93
C ALA A 153 -6.79 8.31 -13.53
N VAL A 154 -5.58 8.86 -13.36
CA VAL A 154 -5.12 9.46 -12.08
C VAL A 154 -6.06 10.57 -11.63
N LYS A 155 -6.42 11.50 -12.53
CA LYS A 155 -7.36 12.58 -12.18
C LYS A 155 -8.70 12.02 -11.71
N TYR A 156 -9.25 11.04 -12.43
CA TYR A 156 -10.51 10.39 -12.05
C TYR A 156 -10.40 9.73 -10.67
N TYR A 157 -9.33 8.97 -10.43
CA TYR A 157 -9.03 8.33 -9.14
C TYR A 157 -9.05 9.33 -7.98
N LEU A 158 -8.41 10.48 -8.14
CA LEU A 158 -8.30 11.49 -7.08
C LEU A 158 -9.60 12.25 -6.80
N THR A 159 -10.49 12.39 -7.80
CA THR A 159 -11.65 13.29 -7.68
C THR A 159 -12.99 12.60 -7.46
N MET A 160 -13.09 11.30 -7.71
CA MET A 160 -14.41 10.64 -7.75
C MET A 160 -14.83 9.99 -6.43
N GLN A 161 -13.91 9.81 -5.51
CA GLN A 161 -14.19 9.27 -4.17
C GLN A 161 -14.16 10.37 -3.11
N THR A 162 -14.65 10.01 -1.93
CA THR A 162 -14.61 10.91 -0.76
C THR A 162 -13.14 11.24 -0.42
N PRO A 163 -12.83 12.48 0.01
CA PRO A 163 -11.50 12.83 0.51
C PRO A 163 -10.99 11.82 1.54
N GLY A 164 -9.69 11.56 1.50
CA GLY A 164 -9.07 10.57 2.37
C GLY A 164 -9.13 9.12 1.86
N VAL A 165 -10.02 8.76 0.92
CA VAL A 165 -10.04 7.42 0.29
C VAL A 165 -8.91 7.28 -0.74
N PRO A 166 -8.79 8.15 -1.77
CA PRO A 166 -7.66 8.08 -2.69
C PRO A 166 -6.33 8.22 -1.95
N ARG A 167 -5.36 7.36 -2.25
CA ARG A 167 -3.99 7.45 -1.77
C ARG A 167 -3.31 8.68 -2.36
N SER A 168 -2.35 9.21 -1.61
CA SER A 168 -1.59 10.37 -2.06
C SER A 168 -0.75 10.10 -3.31
N VAL A 169 -0.57 11.13 -4.13
CA VAL A 169 0.41 11.19 -5.22
C VAL A 169 1.80 11.63 -4.74
N ALA A 170 1.94 12.07 -3.49
CA ALA A 170 3.23 12.37 -2.91
C ALA A 170 4.03 11.07 -2.67
N PRO A 171 5.36 11.12 -2.76
CA PRO A 171 6.21 9.96 -2.50
C PRO A 171 5.93 9.35 -1.12
N LEU A 172 6.14 8.05 -0.99
CA LEU A 172 5.91 7.30 0.25
C LEU A 172 6.64 7.90 1.47
N GLU A 173 7.76 8.59 1.24
CA GLU A 173 8.44 9.39 2.25
C GLU A 173 7.54 10.38 2.99
N VAL A 174 6.62 11.03 2.28
CA VAL A 174 5.73 12.05 2.84
C VAL A 174 4.63 11.39 3.66
N THR A 175 3.96 10.40 3.08
CA THR A 175 2.81 9.74 3.68
C THR A 175 3.19 8.89 4.88
N MET A 176 4.36 8.23 4.88
CA MET A 176 4.88 7.51 6.04
C MET A 176 5.14 8.45 7.22
N ARG A 177 5.64 9.66 6.96
CA ARG A 177 5.81 10.69 7.99
C ARG A 177 4.48 11.18 8.52
N ARG A 178 3.49 11.43 7.65
CA ARG A 178 2.12 11.76 8.05
C ARG A 178 1.49 10.66 8.91
N ALA A 179 1.67 9.40 8.51
CA ALA A 179 1.13 8.27 9.22
C ALA A 179 1.73 8.13 10.62
N GLY A 180 2.99 8.53 10.85
CA GLY A 180 3.56 8.65 12.20
C GLY A 180 3.66 7.31 12.95
N ILE A 181 3.86 6.21 12.23
CA ILE A 181 3.67 4.85 12.77
C ILE A 181 4.88 4.28 13.51
N MET A 182 6.08 4.87 13.40
CA MET A 182 7.31 4.24 13.89
C MET A 182 7.35 4.02 15.41
N MET A 183 6.60 4.80 16.17
CA MET A 183 6.44 4.63 17.62
C MET A 183 5.21 3.83 18.04
N LYS A 184 4.34 3.48 17.09
CA LYS A 184 3.14 2.71 17.40
C LYS A 184 3.53 1.29 17.83
N PRO A 185 2.80 0.69 18.79
CA PRO A 185 3.16 -0.61 19.34
C PRO A 185 2.94 -1.77 18.35
N TYR A 186 2.24 -1.53 17.25
CA TYR A 186 2.08 -2.49 16.15
C TYR A 186 3.17 -2.36 15.08
N PHE A 187 4.07 -1.37 15.15
CA PHE A 187 5.01 -1.12 14.06
C PHE A 187 5.83 -2.38 13.75
N ASN A 188 5.64 -2.91 12.54
CA ASN A 188 6.25 -4.13 12.02
C ASN A 188 5.87 -5.44 12.71
N TYR A 189 4.72 -5.46 13.37
CA TYR A 189 4.21 -6.66 14.01
C TYR A 189 4.00 -7.79 12.99
N PHE A 190 3.40 -7.49 11.83
CA PHE A 190 3.12 -8.49 10.80
C PHE A 190 4.40 -9.16 10.28
N ARG A 191 5.41 -8.38 9.84
CA ARG A 191 6.66 -8.95 9.31
C ARG A 191 7.45 -9.82 10.29
N LYS A 192 7.27 -9.61 11.60
CA LYS A 192 7.95 -10.37 12.65
C LYS A 192 7.30 -11.70 12.92
N PHE A 193 5.96 -11.72 12.96
CA PHE A 193 5.18 -12.87 13.39
C PHE A 193 4.54 -13.64 12.23
N TYR A 194 4.48 -13.06 11.04
CA TYR A 194 3.99 -13.69 9.81
C TYR A 194 5.03 -13.50 8.68
N PRO A 195 6.28 -13.95 8.88
CA PRO A 195 7.35 -13.70 7.91
C PRO A 195 7.13 -14.40 6.56
N LEU A 196 6.44 -15.55 6.52
CA LEU A 196 6.19 -16.27 5.26
C LEU A 196 5.20 -15.48 4.41
N ASP A 197 4.05 -15.13 4.98
CA ASP A 197 3.04 -14.29 4.33
C ASP A 197 3.67 -12.96 3.92
N GLN A 198 4.37 -12.25 4.83
CA GLN A 198 5.02 -10.97 4.51
C GLN A 198 5.99 -11.06 3.33
N SER A 199 6.79 -12.13 3.26
CA SER A 199 7.71 -12.35 2.14
C SER A 199 6.96 -12.58 0.82
N LEU A 200 5.79 -13.23 0.86
CA LEU A 200 4.92 -13.42 -0.29
C LEU A 200 4.30 -12.08 -0.74
N PHE A 201 3.90 -11.23 0.20
CA PHE A 201 3.43 -9.87 -0.12
C PHE A 201 4.52 -9.03 -0.81
N TYR A 202 5.79 -9.23 -0.48
CA TYR A 202 6.87 -8.58 -1.22
C TYR A 202 7.00 -9.08 -2.66
N VAL A 203 6.56 -10.31 -2.98
CA VAL A 203 6.43 -10.77 -4.36
C VAL A 203 5.33 -9.99 -5.08
N ALA A 204 4.18 -9.73 -4.44
CA ALA A 204 3.16 -8.85 -5.03
C ALA A 204 3.70 -7.44 -5.30
N HIS A 205 4.44 -6.91 -4.32
CA HIS A 205 5.08 -5.59 -4.44
C HIS A 205 6.19 -5.55 -5.49
N TRP A 206 6.72 -6.70 -5.92
CA TRP A 206 7.61 -6.82 -7.08
C TRP A 206 6.82 -6.99 -8.39
N TRP A 207 5.80 -7.84 -8.40
CA TRP A 207 5.08 -8.29 -9.59
C TRP A 207 4.40 -7.14 -10.30
N HIS A 208 3.62 -6.35 -9.57
CA HIS A 208 2.85 -5.30 -10.21
C HIS A 208 3.76 -4.22 -10.83
N PRO A 209 4.80 -3.68 -10.14
CA PRO A 209 5.74 -2.79 -10.82
C PRO A 209 6.47 -3.48 -11.98
N ALA A 210 6.86 -4.75 -11.83
CA ALA A 210 7.52 -5.48 -12.91
C ALA A 210 6.62 -5.63 -14.15
N ALA A 211 5.30 -5.80 -13.97
CA ALA A 211 4.33 -5.86 -15.05
C ALA A 211 4.26 -4.52 -15.80
N TYR A 212 4.16 -3.39 -15.10
CA TYR A 212 4.24 -2.05 -15.71
C TYR A 212 5.54 -1.83 -16.46
N GLU A 213 6.66 -2.15 -15.82
CA GLU A 213 7.96 -1.97 -16.44
C GLU A 213 8.13 -2.83 -17.68
N THR A 214 7.54 -4.03 -17.68
CA THR A 214 7.50 -4.91 -18.84
C THR A 214 6.74 -4.27 -19.99
N GLN A 215 5.58 -3.67 -19.73
CA GLN A 215 4.84 -2.90 -20.74
C GLN A 215 5.66 -1.71 -21.24
N MET A 216 6.39 -1.02 -20.34
CA MET A 216 7.25 0.12 -20.67
C MET A 216 8.47 -0.23 -21.53
N ILE A 217 9.02 -1.44 -21.43
CA ILE A 217 10.15 -1.85 -22.29
C ILE A 217 9.72 -2.54 -23.59
N SER A 218 8.47 -2.98 -23.67
CA SER A 218 7.97 -3.77 -24.81
C SER A 218 7.17 -2.94 -25.84
N GLY A 219 6.77 -1.72 -25.49
CA GLY A 219 5.94 -0.87 -26.35
C GLY A 219 4.54 -1.45 -26.55
N ASN A 220 3.84 -1.07 -27.62
CA ASN A 220 2.55 -1.66 -27.99
C ASN A 220 2.74 -3.00 -28.71
N ARG A 221 3.89 -3.26 -29.34
CA ARG A 221 4.10 -4.45 -30.17
C ARG A 221 4.36 -5.73 -29.38
N ASP A 222 5.25 -5.68 -28.39
CA ASP A 222 5.91 -6.91 -27.89
C ASP A 222 5.50 -7.31 -26.46
N GLN A 223 4.45 -6.72 -25.88
CA GLN A 223 4.11 -6.94 -24.45
C GLN A 223 3.85 -8.39 -24.10
N GLU A 224 3.23 -9.18 -24.98
CA GLU A 224 2.92 -10.60 -24.73
C GLU A 224 4.20 -11.40 -24.52
N VAL A 225 5.22 -11.17 -25.35
CA VAL A 225 6.53 -11.83 -25.25
C VAL A 225 7.26 -11.38 -24.00
N GLY A 226 7.31 -10.06 -23.75
CA GLY A 226 7.94 -9.51 -22.56
C GLY A 226 7.28 -10.03 -21.27
N MET A 227 5.95 -10.05 -21.23
CA MET A 227 5.18 -10.49 -20.07
C MET A 227 5.36 -11.98 -19.80
N ALA A 228 5.39 -12.82 -20.84
CA ALA A 228 5.70 -14.23 -20.68
C ALA A 228 7.09 -14.47 -20.05
N GLN A 229 8.09 -13.68 -20.44
CA GLN A 229 9.44 -13.75 -19.86
C GLN A 229 9.48 -13.30 -18.40
N THR A 230 8.77 -12.22 -18.06
CA THR A 230 8.64 -11.74 -16.67
C THR A 230 7.90 -12.75 -15.79
N ILE A 231 6.84 -13.38 -16.30
CA ILE A 231 6.10 -14.45 -15.61
C ILE A 231 7.01 -15.67 -15.38
N ASP A 232 7.78 -16.09 -16.40
CA ASP A 232 8.74 -17.19 -16.24
C ASP A 232 9.75 -16.88 -15.12
N LEU A 233 10.35 -15.69 -15.14
CA LEU A 233 11.27 -15.24 -14.09
C LEU A 233 10.61 -15.27 -12.71
N MET A 234 9.35 -14.80 -12.60
CA MET A 234 8.62 -14.80 -11.33
C MET A 234 8.60 -16.20 -10.72
N TYR A 235 8.17 -17.20 -11.48
CA TYR A 235 8.08 -18.57 -10.96
C TYR A 235 9.45 -19.24 -10.80
N ARG A 236 10.41 -18.94 -11.68
CA ARG A 236 11.73 -19.58 -11.72
C ARG A 236 12.70 -19.04 -10.67
N GLU A 237 12.65 -17.73 -10.38
CA GLU A 237 13.64 -17.05 -9.54
C GLU A 237 13.02 -16.27 -8.38
N VAL A 238 11.94 -15.51 -8.59
CA VAL A 238 11.39 -14.62 -7.54
C VAL A 238 10.62 -15.40 -6.48
N MET A 239 9.75 -16.33 -6.86
CA MET A 239 8.96 -17.11 -5.92
C MET A 239 9.82 -18.01 -5.00
N PRO A 240 10.88 -18.68 -5.48
CA PRO A 240 11.77 -19.48 -4.63
C PRO A 240 12.71 -18.64 -3.75
N ASP A 241 13.10 -17.43 -4.18
CA ASP A 241 14.05 -16.55 -3.50
C ASP A 241 13.44 -15.15 -3.34
N ARG A 242 12.39 -15.03 -2.52
CA ARG A 242 11.52 -13.84 -2.46
C ARG A 242 12.26 -12.57 -2.03
N PRO A 243 11.79 -11.37 -2.45
CA PRO A 243 12.41 -10.13 -2.02
C PRO A 243 12.41 -10.00 -0.48
N GLY A 244 13.52 -9.53 0.10
CA GLY A 244 13.65 -9.38 1.55
C GLY A 244 12.98 -8.14 2.15
N ARG A 245 12.32 -7.31 1.32
CA ARG A 245 11.67 -6.04 1.71
C ARG A 245 10.61 -5.63 0.69
N MET A 246 9.81 -4.63 1.07
CA MET A 246 9.02 -3.88 0.12
C MET A 246 9.94 -3.13 -0.86
N LEU A 247 9.74 -3.39 -2.14
CA LEU A 247 10.40 -2.69 -3.25
C LEU A 247 9.54 -1.50 -3.64
N LEU A 248 10.14 -0.34 -3.83
CA LEU A 248 9.41 0.83 -4.27
C LEU A 248 9.28 0.83 -5.79
N SER A 249 8.19 1.44 -6.26
CA SER A 249 7.86 1.57 -7.68
C SER A 249 9.00 2.19 -8.48
N ARG A 250 9.68 3.21 -7.95
CA ARG A 250 10.85 3.84 -8.60
C ARG A 250 12.09 2.93 -8.71
N GLU A 251 12.14 1.82 -7.97
CA GLU A 251 13.22 0.84 -8.06
C GLU A 251 12.93 -0.21 -9.15
N ILE A 252 11.68 -0.67 -9.25
CA ILE A 252 11.28 -1.80 -10.11
C ILE A 252 10.59 -1.37 -11.41
N MET A 253 9.94 -0.21 -11.43
CA MET A 253 9.32 0.40 -12.61
C MET A 253 9.83 1.82 -12.92
N PRO A 254 11.15 2.01 -13.07
CA PRO A 254 11.72 3.35 -13.25
C PRO A 254 11.14 4.09 -14.44
N ARG A 255 10.86 3.42 -15.58
CA ARG A 255 10.33 4.09 -16.77
C ARG A 255 8.88 4.52 -16.57
N TYR A 256 8.05 3.66 -15.97
CA TYR A 256 6.68 4.01 -15.64
C TYR A 256 6.60 5.14 -14.62
N ALA A 257 7.45 5.10 -13.58
CA ALA A 257 7.52 6.14 -12.56
C ALA A 257 7.92 7.52 -13.13
N ARG A 258 8.68 7.57 -14.24
CA ARG A 258 8.95 8.83 -14.95
C ARG A 258 7.78 9.31 -15.80
N MET A 259 7.02 8.37 -16.37
CA MET A 259 5.85 8.65 -17.20
C MET A 259 4.70 9.22 -16.34
N SER A 260 4.33 8.52 -15.27
CA SER A 260 3.28 8.90 -14.33
C SER A 260 3.74 8.69 -12.88
N PRO A 261 4.57 9.61 -12.35
CA PRO A 261 5.05 9.56 -10.97
C PRO A 261 3.90 9.56 -9.95
N GLU A 262 2.80 10.25 -10.27
CA GLU A 262 1.58 10.29 -9.45
C GLU A 262 1.01 8.87 -9.27
N SER A 263 0.84 8.13 -10.37
CA SER A 263 0.34 6.75 -10.33
C SER A 263 1.31 5.80 -9.64
N ALA A 264 2.62 5.99 -9.81
CA ALA A 264 3.63 5.17 -9.13
C ALA A 264 3.65 5.40 -7.62
N ASN A 265 3.50 6.65 -7.17
CA ASN A 265 3.45 6.97 -5.75
C ASN A 265 2.15 6.51 -5.09
N ILE A 266 1.00 6.64 -5.77
CA ILE A 266 -0.28 6.04 -5.34
C ILE A 266 -0.07 4.56 -5.00
N PHE A 267 0.73 3.87 -5.83
CA PHE A 267 0.98 2.46 -5.64
C PHE A 267 1.82 2.12 -4.42
N ASP A 268 2.96 2.82 -4.26
CA ASP A 268 3.80 2.66 -3.07
C ASP A 268 3.02 2.97 -1.79
N ASN A 269 2.11 3.96 -1.84
CA ASN A 269 1.24 4.31 -0.73
C ASN A 269 0.22 3.21 -0.39
N LEU A 270 -0.37 2.55 -1.39
CA LEU A 270 -1.26 1.40 -1.16
C LEU A 270 -0.51 0.19 -0.59
N HIS A 271 0.60 -0.19 -1.21
CA HIS A 271 1.40 -1.34 -0.76
C HIS A 271 1.87 -1.19 0.68
N MET A 272 2.25 0.02 1.08
CA MET A 272 2.57 0.30 2.47
C MET A 272 1.33 0.23 3.36
N LEU A 273 0.18 0.74 2.91
CA LEU A 273 -1.08 0.64 3.66
C LEU A 273 -1.44 -0.81 3.97
N HIS A 274 -1.25 -1.76 3.03
CA HIS A 274 -1.45 -3.19 3.31
C HIS A 274 -0.59 -3.66 4.49
N GLY A 275 0.72 -3.42 4.46
CA GLY A 275 1.62 -3.82 5.55
C GLY A 275 1.28 -3.19 6.90
N ILE A 276 0.83 -1.93 6.90
CA ILE A 276 0.36 -1.23 8.10
C ILE A 276 -0.94 -1.85 8.61
N ALA A 277 -1.92 -2.07 7.72
CA ALA A 277 -3.20 -2.66 8.06
C ALA A 277 -3.03 -4.06 8.67
N TYR A 278 -2.18 -4.89 8.07
CA TYR A 278 -1.84 -6.21 8.61
C TYR A 278 -1.21 -6.11 9.99
N SER A 279 -0.30 -5.16 10.20
CA SER A 279 0.31 -4.97 11.51
C SER A 279 -0.70 -4.53 12.58
N ILE A 280 -1.64 -3.64 12.25
CA ILE A 280 -2.73 -3.22 13.14
C ILE A 280 -3.65 -4.40 13.48
N LEU A 281 -4.07 -5.17 12.47
CA LEU A 281 -4.96 -6.31 12.66
C LEU A 281 -4.30 -7.45 13.45
N ALA A 282 -3.01 -7.70 13.23
CA ALA A 282 -2.25 -8.71 13.96
C ALA A 282 -1.96 -8.31 15.42
N TYR A 283 -1.95 -7.01 15.73
CA TYR A 283 -1.59 -6.53 17.05
C TYR A 283 -2.66 -6.91 18.09
N LYS A 284 -2.28 -7.73 19.07
CA LYS A 284 -3.19 -8.27 20.09
C LYS A 284 -3.56 -7.30 21.20
N GLY A 285 -2.87 -6.16 21.30
CA GLY A 285 -3.01 -5.22 22.42
C GLY A 285 -4.22 -4.30 22.33
N TRP A 286 -4.99 -4.36 21.24
CA TRP A 286 -6.11 -3.46 20.97
C TRP A 286 -7.39 -4.22 20.64
N THR A 287 -8.50 -3.63 21.05
CA THR A 287 -9.87 -4.00 20.65
C THR A 287 -10.10 -3.74 19.16
N VAL A 288 -11.19 -4.28 18.61
CA VAL A 288 -11.56 -4.03 17.20
C VAL A 288 -11.84 -2.55 16.95
N GLU A 289 -12.46 -1.87 17.91
CA GLU A 289 -12.78 -0.45 17.84
C GLU A 289 -11.52 0.42 17.84
N GLU A 290 -10.53 0.09 18.68
CA GLU A 290 -9.23 0.78 18.70
C GLU A 290 -8.44 0.54 17.42
N LYS A 291 -8.45 -0.70 16.90
CA LYS A 291 -7.84 -1.01 15.60
C LYS A 291 -8.52 -0.25 14.47
N ARG A 292 -9.86 -0.14 14.47
CA ARG A 292 -10.62 0.65 13.49
C ARG A 292 -10.22 2.12 13.57
N ALA A 293 -10.17 2.70 14.77
CA ALA A 293 -9.79 4.09 14.96
C ALA A 293 -8.38 4.37 14.41
N GLU A 294 -7.41 3.51 14.70
CA GLU A 294 -6.07 3.63 14.14
C GLU A 294 -6.03 3.41 12.63
N MET A 295 -6.73 2.41 12.12
CA MET A 295 -6.81 2.13 10.68
C MET A 295 -7.29 3.37 9.92
N TYR A 296 -8.35 4.01 10.40
CA TYR A 296 -8.96 5.15 9.72
C TYR A 296 -8.09 6.40 9.81
N ARG A 297 -7.41 6.59 10.95
CA ARG A 297 -6.38 7.62 11.08
C ARG A 297 -5.24 7.44 10.08
N VAL A 298 -4.74 6.21 9.91
CA VAL A 298 -3.68 5.91 8.92
C VAL A 298 -4.18 6.11 7.49
N ILE A 299 -5.40 5.66 7.18
CA ILE A 299 -6.03 5.86 5.87
C ILE A 299 -6.07 7.35 5.52
N GLU A 300 -6.53 8.19 6.45
CA GLU A 300 -6.58 9.64 6.26
C GLU A 300 -5.16 10.24 6.09
N ALA A 301 -4.22 9.85 6.96
CA ALA A 301 -2.86 10.39 6.94
C ALA A 301 -2.09 10.06 5.64
N MET A 302 -2.35 8.89 5.05
CA MET A 302 -1.77 8.45 3.78
C MET A 302 -2.62 8.81 2.55
N GLY A 303 -3.80 9.39 2.77
CA GLY A 303 -4.70 9.86 1.72
C GLY A 303 -4.15 11.07 0.97
N TYR A 304 -4.70 11.33 -0.20
CA TYR A 304 -4.38 12.51 -1.00
C TYR A 304 -4.75 13.79 -0.26
N GLN A 305 -3.79 14.72 -0.20
CA GLN A 305 -3.98 16.06 0.33
C GLN A 305 -3.69 17.10 -0.76
N PRO A 306 -4.44 18.22 -0.82
CA PRO A 306 -4.15 19.30 -1.74
C PRO A 306 -2.69 19.76 -1.64
N GLY A 307 -2.01 19.84 -2.79
CA GLY A 307 -0.60 20.21 -2.89
C GLY A 307 0.39 19.05 -2.93
N ASP A 308 -0.07 17.80 -2.73
CA ASP A 308 0.78 16.62 -2.86
C ASP A 308 1.40 16.46 -4.25
N ASP A 309 0.72 16.95 -5.29
CA ASP A 309 1.18 16.95 -6.68
C ASP A 309 2.54 17.65 -6.86
N ALA A 310 2.82 18.67 -6.03
CA ALA A 310 4.09 19.40 -6.06
C ALA A 310 5.30 18.53 -5.66
N TYR A 311 5.05 17.38 -5.02
CA TYR A 311 6.07 16.46 -4.57
C TYR A 311 6.17 15.19 -5.42
N ALA A 312 5.21 14.93 -6.32
CA ALA A 312 5.11 13.65 -7.03
C ALA A 312 6.42 13.24 -7.71
N ARG A 313 7.16 14.21 -8.27
CA ARG A 313 8.45 14.01 -8.96
C ARG A 313 9.69 14.06 -8.07
N ARG A 314 9.55 14.30 -6.76
CA ARG A 314 10.67 14.49 -5.81
C ARG A 314 11.21 13.15 -5.31
N PHE A 315 11.77 12.35 -6.22
CA PHE A 315 12.45 11.11 -5.87
C PHE A 315 13.70 10.87 -6.72
N ARG A 316 14.55 9.96 -6.24
CA ARG A 316 15.76 9.52 -6.96
C ARG A 316 15.47 8.21 -7.68
N GLU A 317 16.12 8.02 -8.83
CA GLU A 317 16.05 6.78 -9.61
C GLU A 317 17.32 5.95 -9.38
N PRO A 318 17.29 4.95 -8.48
CA PRO A 318 18.48 4.17 -8.18
C PRO A 318 18.86 3.21 -9.33
N HIS A 319 17.87 2.75 -10.11
CA HIS A 319 18.06 1.71 -11.12
C HIS A 319 17.35 2.06 -12.44
N PRO A 320 17.68 3.17 -13.11
CA PRO A 320 16.93 3.68 -14.27
C PRO A 320 16.92 2.71 -15.48
N SER A 321 17.84 1.74 -15.51
CA SER A 321 17.98 0.75 -16.57
C SER A 321 17.49 -0.64 -16.20
N PHE A 322 16.78 -0.80 -15.08
CA PHE A 322 16.28 -2.10 -14.63
C PHE A 322 15.44 -2.78 -15.73
N ASP A 323 15.58 -4.11 -15.81
CA ASP A 323 14.84 -4.97 -16.73
C ASP A 323 14.08 -5.99 -15.88
N PRO A 324 12.73 -5.99 -15.87
CA PRO A 324 11.91 -6.85 -15.01
C PRO A 324 12.02 -8.34 -15.37
N ARG A 325 12.69 -8.67 -16.48
CA ARG A 325 13.05 -10.03 -16.88
C ARG A 325 14.34 -10.53 -16.22
N THR A 326 14.85 -9.78 -15.24
CA THR A 326 16.05 -10.13 -14.46
C THR A 326 15.79 -10.03 -12.97
N TYR A 327 16.54 -10.80 -12.18
CA TYR A 327 16.42 -10.80 -10.72
C TYR A 327 17.76 -10.50 -10.03
N PRO A 328 18.28 -9.27 -10.12
CA PRO A 328 19.59 -8.93 -9.57
C PRO A 328 19.62 -8.97 -8.04
N ALA A 329 20.82 -9.10 -7.46
CA ALA A 329 21.00 -9.27 -6.01
C ALA A 329 20.39 -8.14 -5.17
N TRP A 330 20.34 -6.91 -5.69
CA TRP A 330 19.75 -5.77 -4.97
C TRP A 330 18.22 -5.86 -4.83
N VAL A 331 17.52 -6.57 -5.72
CA VAL A 331 16.07 -6.79 -5.62
C VAL A 331 15.76 -7.78 -4.49
N ARG A 332 16.60 -8.80 -4.36
CA ARG A 332 16.53 -9.82 -3.29
C ARG A 332 16.90 -9.25 -1.92
N SER A 333 17.83 -8.31 -1.93
CA SER A 333 18.42 -7.73 -0.74
C SER A 333 17.39 -7.09 0.19
N PRO A 334 17.53 -7.26 1.52
CA PRO A 334 16.73 -6.52 2.50
C PRO A 334 17.15 -5.04 2.60
N GLN A 335 18.15 -4.59 1.83
CA GLN A 335 18.58 -3.19 1.75
C GLN A 335 17.97 -2.49 0.54
N GLY A 336 17.67 -1.20 0.68
CA GLY A 336 17.28 -0.31 -0.42
C GLY A 336 16.41 0.85 0.02
N ALA A 337 15.57 1.38 -0.88
CA ALA A 337 14.86 2.63 -0.65
C ALA A 337 13.99 2.62 0.62
N MET A 338 13.20 1.58 0.84
CA MET A 338 12.34 1.50 2.03
C MET A 338 13.14 1.56 3.34
N GLY A 339 14.27 0.85 3.42
CA GLY A 339 15.18 0.90 4.57
C GLY A 339 15.72 2.31 4.81
N MET A 340 16.11 3.02 3.75
CA MET A 340 16.58 4.41 3.85
C MET A 340 15.47 5.34 4.35
N ILE A 341 14.22 5.19 3.89
CA ILE A 341 13.08 5.99 4.36
C ILE A 341 12.91 5.83 5.87
N MET A 342 12.86 4.59 6.36
CA MET A 342 12.66 4.35 7.79
C MET A 342 13.83 4.85 8.64
N MET A 343 15.07 4.73 8.14
CA MET A 343 16.25 5.26 8.83
C MET A 343 16.25 6.79 8.88
N ASP A 344 15.88 7.47 7.79
CA ASP A 344 15.73 8.92 7.76
C ASP A 344 14.69 9.38 8.78
N MET A 345 13.51 8.73 8.80
CA MET A 345 12.46 9.04 9.77
C MET A 345 12.94 8.85 11.21
N LEU A 346 13.60 7.74 11.55
CA LEU A 346 14.16 7.55 12.89
C LEU A 346 15.14 8.68 13.25
N MET A 347 16.01 9.05 12.32
CA MET A 347 16.99 10.13 12.53
C MET A 347 16.33 11.50 12.73
N GLU A 348 15.20 11.76 12.07
CA GLU A 348 14.40 12.97 12.25
C GLU A 348 13.66 12.97 13.60
N MET A 349 13.24 11.80 14.09
CA MET A 349 12.53 11.69 15.37
C MET A 349 13.45 11.82 16.59
N LEU A 350 14.70 11.36 16.45
CA LEU A 350 15.65 11.25 17.57
C LEU A 350 15.86 12.54 18.38
N PRO A 351 16.04 13.74 17.77
CA PRO A 351 16.22 14.97 18.53
C PRO A 351 15.02 15.33 19.42
N MET A 352 13.81 14.97 19.01
CA MET A 352 12.60 15.20 19.79
C MET A 352 12.45 14.21 20.95
N MET A 353 12.86 12.97 20.72
CA MET A 353 12.77 11.88 21.70
C MET A 353 13.87 11.94 22.75
N TYR A 354 15.05 12.46 22.37
CA TYR A 354 16.23 12.60 23.23
C TYR A 354 16.84 13.99 23.03
N PRO A 355 16.27 15.05 23.63
CA PRO A 355 16.74 16.43 23.42
C PRO A 355 18.17 16.68 23.90
N GLY A 356 18.65 15.90 24.88
CA GLY A 356 20.05 15.90 25.32
C GLY A 356 21.00 15.09 24.42
N GLY A 357 20.48 14.50 23.33
CA GLY A 357 21.19 13.55 22.50
C GLY A 357 21.29 12.15 23.13
N LEU A 358 21.84 11.21 22.36
CA LEU A 358 22.13 9.85 22.82
C LEU A 358 23.65 9.63 22.91
N PRO A 359 24.14 8.98 23.98
CA PRO A 359 25.49 8.42 24.01
C PRO A 359 25.77 7.56 22.78
N LYS A 360 27.01 7.61 22.27
CA LYS A 360 27.42 6.90 21.03
C LYS A 360 27.04 5.41 21.04
N MET A 361 27.22 4.74 22.19
CA MET A 361 26.89 3.31 22.34
C MET A 361 25.38 3.04 22.24
N GLN A 362 24.54 3.85 22.89
CA GLN A 362 23.08 3.71 22.83
C GLN A 362 22.56 4.00 21.43
N LYS A 363 23.08 5.06 20.77
CA LYS A 363 22.75 5.34 19.37
C LYS A 363 23.10 4.16 18.46
N ALA A 364 24.29 3.56 18.63
CA ALA A 364 24.69 2.40 17.84
C ALA A 364 23.80 1.16 18.12
N ALA A 365 23.43 0.92 19.37
CA ALA A 365 22.52 -0.16 19.74
C ALA A 365 21.13 0.03 19.13
N LEU A 366 20.61 1.26 19.17
CA LEU A 366 19.35 1.64 18.55
C LEU A 366 19.37 1.41 17.02
N MET A 367 20.41 1.88 16.32
CA MET A 367 20.52 1.69 14.87
C MET A 367 20.59 0.21 14.50
N ARG A 368 21.26 -0.61 15.32
CA ARG A 368 21.27 -2.07 15.16
C ARG A 368 19.87 -2.65 15.31
N GLN A 369 19.13 -2.28 16.35
CA GLN A 369 17.74 -2.73 16.53
C GLN A 369 16.85 -2.30 15.35
N MET A 370 17.00 -1.07 14.86
CA MET A 370 16.26 -0.59 13.70
C MET A 370 16.54 -1.43 12.45
N MET A 371 17.80 -1.77 12.19
CA MET A 371 18.18 -2.62 11.06
C MET A 371 17.64 -4.04 11.16
N MET A 372 17.73 -4.68 12.34
CA MET A 372 17.22 -6.03 12.56
C MET A 372 15.70 -6.05 12.46
N ASN A 373 15.05 -5.10 13.14
CA ASN A 373 13.60 -4.91 13.08
C ASN A 373 13.16 -4.80 11.63
N GLY A 374 13.93 -4.10 10.77
CA GLY A 374 13.76 -3.92 9.33
C GLY A 374 13.64 -5.18 8.47
N ARG A 375 14.04 -6.35 8.99
CA ARG A 375 14.10 -7.62 8.26
C ARG A 375 12.88 -8.50 8.53
N LEU A 376 12.79 -9.61 7.80
CA LEU A 376 11.77 -10.62 7.99
C LEU A 376 12.09 -11.46 9.24
N ALA A 377 11.04 -11.82 10.00
CA ALA A 377 11.12 -12.52 11.27
C ALA A 377 11.92 -11.74 12.34
N ILE A 378 12.07 -12.35 13.52
CA ILE A 378 12.87 -11.79 14.61
C ILE A 378 14.30 -12.36 14.50
N GLU A 379 15.30 -11.50 14.41
CA GLU A 379 16.70 -11.92 14.30
C GLU A 379 17.35 -12.22 15.67
N PRO A 380 18.41 -13.06 15.73
CA PRO A 380 19.20 -13.23 16.94
C PRO A 380 19.74 -11.91 17.49
N GLY A 381 19.37 -11.57 18.74
CA GLY A 381 19.77 -10.33 19.40
C GLY A 381 18.81 -9.15 19.16
N GLU A 382 17.78 -9.33 18.33
CA GLU A 382 16.67 -8.40 18.24
C GLU A 382 15.82 -8.41 19.51
N VAL A 383 15.39 -7.24 19.96
CA VAL A 383 14.41 -7.12 21.05
C VAL A 383 13.04 -7.52 20.49
N PRO A 384 12.38 -8.57 21.04
CA PRO A 384 11.04 -8.95 20.59
C PRO A 384 10.03 -7.81 20.80
N GLY A 385 9.02 -7.72 19.93
CA GLY A 385 7.99 -6.69 19.99
C GLY A 385 8.14 -5.64 18.89
N SER A 386 7.73 -4.41 19.15
CA SER A 386 7.80 -3.29 18.20
C SER A 386 9.17 -2.59 18.19
N LEU A 387 9.36 -1.60 17.29
CA LEU A 387 10.54 -0.73 17.40
C LEU A 387 10.54 0.04 18.72
N HIS A 388 9.38 0.57 19.15
CA HIS A 388 9.22 1.25 20.43
C HIS A 388 9.79 0.43 21.60
N ASP A 389 9.45 -0.86 21.68
CA ASP A 389 9.91 -1.75 22.75
C ASP A 389 11.43 -1.93 22.72
N ALA A 390 11.99 -2.04 21.52
CA ALA A 390 13.44 -2.09 21.33
C ALA A 390 14.11 -0.78 21.80
N MET A 391 13.54 0.38 21.47
CA MET A 391 14.06 1.69 21.89
C MET A 391 14.08 1.82 23.41
N MET A 392 12.95 1.52 24.07
CA MET A 392 12.82 1.59 25.52
C MET A 392 13.83 0.70 26.24
N ARG A 393 14.23 -0.41 25.62
CA ARG A 393 15.22 -1.34 26.18
C ARG A 393 16.66 -0.91 25.96
N VAL A 394 17.04 -0.46 24.75
CA VAL A 394 18.45 -0.19 24.41
C VAL A 394 18.87 1.27 24.60
N ALA A 395 17.90 2.18 24.68
CA ALA A 395 18.09 3.60 24.89
C ALA A 395 16.98 4.14 25.82
N PRO A 396 16.99 3.79 27.12
CA PRO A 396 15.97 4.25 28.05
C PRO A 396 16.01 5.78 28.22
N GLY A 397 14.91 6.35 28.73
CA GLY A 397 14.79 7.81 28.94
C GLY A 397 14.19 8.57 27.74
N MET A 398 13.57 7.85 26.83
CA MET A 398 12.82 8.40 25.70
C MET A 398 11.68 9.31 26.17
N ARG A 399 11.62 10.54 25.64
CA ARG A 399 10.44 11.39 25.81
C ARG A 399 9.34 10.91 24.88
N MET A 400 8.25 10.41 25.44
CA MET A 400 7.04 10.08 24.69
C MET A 400 6.29 11.36 24.31
N MET A 401 5.84 11.41 23.06
CA MET A 401 4.95 12.46 22.58
C MET A 401 3.50 11.99 22.73
N PRO A 402 2.55 12.87 23.05
CA PRO A 402 1.12 12.54 23.04
C PRO A 402 0.70 11.93 21.70
N GLY A 403 -0.13 10.89 21.74
CA GLY A 403 -0.62 10.17 20.56
C GLY A 403 0.39 9.23 19.91
N ALA A 404 1.60 9.07 20.46
CA ALA A 404 2.63 8.21 19.88
C ALA A 404 2.30 6.71 20.00
N THR A 405 1.53 6.32 21.00
CA THR A 405 1.21 4.92 21.31
C THR A 405 -0.28 4.61 21.32
N GLU A 406 -1.11 5.63 21.46
CA GLU A 406 -2.56 5.53 21.60
C GLU A 406 -3.21 5.22 20.25
N PRO A 407 -4.21 4.32 20.19
CA PRO A 407 -4.92 4.01 18.95
C PRO A 407 -5.72 5.23 18.46
N GLY A 408 -5.66 5.52 17.15
CA GLY A 408 -6.45 6.61 16.56
C GLY A 408 -5.91 8.01 16.79
N GLU A 409 -4.83 8.16 17.55
CA GLU A 409 -4.18 9.47 17.78
C GLU A 409 -2.95 9.67 16.88
N THR A 410 -2.69 10.91 16.48
CA THR A 410 -1.49 11.26 15.70
C THR A 410 -0.50 12.02 16.59
N PRO A 411 0.79 11.63 16.65
CA PRO A 411 1.81 12.40 17.36
C PRO A 411 2.18 13.66 16.57
N THR A 412 1.28 14.65 16.56
CA THR A 412 1.28 15.80 15.64
C THR A 412 2.61 16.53 15.60
N MET A 413 3.18 16.89 16.76
CA MET A 413 4.47 17.58 16.82
C MET A 413 5.60 16.78 16.14
N MET A 414 5.61 15.45 16.32
CA MET A 414 6.61 14.58 15.71
C MET A 414 6.44 14.52 14.18
N VAL A 415 5.20 14.35 13.73
CA VAL A 415 4.84 14.31 12.31
C VAL A 415 5.23 15.62 11.62
N GLU A 416 4.89 16.77 12.20
CA GLU A 416 5.24 18.09 11.68
C GLU A 416 6.74 18.28 11.59
N HIS A 417 7.49 17.87 12.61
CA HIS A 417 8.95 17.94 12.63
C HIS A 417 9.58 17.09 11.51
N MET A 418 9.17 15.82 11.38
CA MET A 418 9.65 14.94 10.31
C MET A 418 9.31 15.48 8.93
N LEU A 419 8.09 15.98 8.72
CA LEU A 419 7.67 16.58 7.45
C LEU A 419 8.47 17.84 7.13
N HIS A 420 8.74 18.70 8.11
CA HIS A 420 9.58 19.88 7.92
C HIS A 420 11.01 19.48 7.50
N ALA A 421 11.62 18.54 8.21
CA ALA A 421 12.96 18.03 7.89
C ALA A 421 13.02 17.43 6.48
N TRP A 422 12.01 16.62 6.12
CA TRP A 422 11.91 16.06 4.78
C TRP A 422 11.73 17.13 3.71
N LYS A 423 10.85 18.13 3.91
CA LYS A 423 10.64 19.23 2.94
C LYS A 423 11.93 20.02 2.71
N ALA A 424 12.70 20.27 3.75
CA ALA A 424 14.00 20.93 3.64
C ALA A 424 15.02 20.10 2.82
N LYS A 425 15.00 18.76 2.96
CA LYS A 425 15.78 17.84 2.12
C LYS A 425 15.27 17.80 0.68
N ALA A 426 13.96 17.69 0.49
CA ALA A 426 13.28 17.57 -0.79
C ALA A 426 13.49 18.81 -1.68
N ALA A 427 13.60 20.00 -1.09
CA ALA A 427 13.96 21.23 -1.81
C ALA A 427 15.31 21.14 -2.56
N ARG A 428 16.17 20.19 -2.18
CA ARG A 428 17.48 19.92 -2.81
C ARG A 428 17.48 18.69 -3.71
N ILE A 429 16.36 17.97 -3.81
CA ILE A 429 16.20 16.83 -4.70
C ILE A 429 15.62 17.39 -6.01
N PRO A 430 16.32 17.29 -7.15
CA PRO A 430 15.76 17.71 -8.42
C PRO A 430 14.55 16.84 -8.78
N ASP A 431 13.59 17.42 -9.50
CA ASP A 431 12.49 16.63 -10.05
C ASP A 431 13.05 15.58 -11.01
N VAL A 432 12.52 14.36 -10.95
CA VAL A 432 12.86 13.32 -11.91
C VAL A 432 12.43 13.78 -13.31
N ALA A 433 13.31 13.58 -14.30
CA ALA A 433 13.01 13.95 -15.67
C ALA A 433 11.87 13.07 -16.23
N PRO A 434 10.92 13.64 -17.01
CA PRO A 434 9.93 12.82 -17.71
C PRO A 434 10.62 11.87 -18.69
N ILE A 435 9.95 10.76 -19.01
CA ILE A 435 10.38 9.87 -20.09
C ILE A 435 9.79 10.35 -21.42
N ASP A 436 10.56 10.23 -22.50
CA ASP A 436 10.10 10.55 -23.84
C ASP A 436 9.14 9.46 -24.35
N MET A 437 7.88 9.84 -24.57
CA MET A 437 6.84 8.96 -25.09
C MET A 437 6.67 9.06 -26.61
N THR A 438 7.43 9.93 -27.30
CA THR A 438 7.35 10.05 -28.77
C THR A 438 8.01 8.88 -29.48
N VAL A 439 8.87 8.14 -28.78
CA VAL A 439 9.55 6.95 -29.28
C VAL A 439 8.96 5.72 -28.61
N GLU A 440 8.28 4.88 -29.40
CA GLU A 440 7.82 3.58 -28.93
C GLU A 440 9.02 2.64 -28.73
N PRO A 441 9.21 2.06 -27.54
CA PRO A 441 10.28 1.11 -27.30
C PRO A 441 10.00 -0.20 -28.04
N SER A 442 11.07 -0.89 -28.44
CA SER A 442 11.02 -2.25 -28.96
C SER A 442 11.65 -3.19 -27.96
N LEU A 443 11.10 -4.40 -27.81
CA LEU A 443 11.63 -5.36 -26.86
C LEU A 443 13.01 -5.86 -27.30
N GLY A 444 14.06 -5.38 -26.64
CA GLY A 444 15.42 -5.88 -26.84
C GLY A 444 15.65 -7.24 -26.18
N PRO A 445 16.81 -7.88 -26.43
CA PRO A 445 17.21 -9.07 -25.68
C PRO A 445 17.20 -8.78 -24.18
N ALA A 446 16.86 -9.79 -23.38
CA ALA A 446 16.95 -9.67 -21.92
C ALA A 446 18.37 -9.26 -21.55
N ARG A 447 18.52 -8.16 -20.81
CA ARG A 447 19.83 -7.75 -20.32
C ARG A 447 20.29 -8.78 -19.30
N VAL A 448 21.49 -9.35 -19.46
CA VAL A 448 22.01 -10.27 -18.44
C VAL A 448 22.31 -9.44 -17.19
N ALA A 449 21.67 -9.78 -16.06
CA ALA A 449 22.04 -9.17 -14.79
C ALA A 449 23.50 -9.51 -14.50
N VAL A 450 24.33 -8.49 -14.30
CA VAL A 450 25.68 -8.68 -13.74
C VAL A 450 25.46 -9.27 -12.34
N ARG A 451 25.88 -10.52 -12.17
CA ARG A 451 25.70 -11.28 -10.93
C ARG A 451 26.41 -10.63 -9.75
#